data_AF-T0RN28-F1
#
_entry.id   AF-T0RN28-F1
#
_cell.length_a   1.000
_cell.length_b   1.000
_cell.length_c   1.000
_cell.angle_alpha   90.00
_cell.angle_beta   90.00
_cell.angle_gamma   90.00
#
_symmetry.space_group_name_H-M   'P 1'
#
loop_
_entity.id
_entity.type
_entity.pdbx_description
1 polymer ?
#
loop_
_entity_poly.entity_id
_entity_poly.type
_entity_poly.pdbx_seq_one_letter_code
_entity_poly.pdbx_strand_id
1 'polypeptide(L)'
;MDMDKFNSAVEAFNATTHGSTDYYQDDVFIMLEEEKYAPLSYLKKKVENFQADFLIETGFIYDSFELVGQDNFQDWYEKQFSRKLKRSQAKKILFLHLPDNKKIFDAIETVNKCYETLRDQRILFNGKKLPVQLGEWYAKCIFGLMQEKSTSQRGFDFTLGDKRVEVKVQWGDATSPKGVKLRKSLVDLSDYVIIIYMAKNFMIREVCFLDSSYVSRKFASKGHTVFLKDSEINSYFFSRSAKHKDKVVNSNALMKYSLPNFAMKLTENFEK
;
A
#
# COMPACT_ATOMS: atom_id res chain seq x y z
N MET A 1 17.05 -27.29 26.36
CA MET A 1 15.59 -27.56 26.38
C MET A 1 15.26 -28.52 25.25
N ASP A 2 14.40 -29.50 25.49
CA ASP A 2 13.99 -30.49 24.47
C ASP A 2 12.84 -29.91 23.62
N MET A 3 13.10 -29.69 22.32
CA MET A 3 12.15 -29.04 21.40
C MET A 3 10.93 -29.92 21.09
N ASP A 4 11.07 -31.24 21.10
CA ASP A 4 9.94 -32.15 20.86
C ASP A 4 8.99 -32.12 22.05
N LYS A 5 9.54 -32.09 23.28
CA LYS A 5 8.73 -31.92 24.50
C LYS A 5 8.08 -30.54 24.55
N PHE A 6 8.78 -29.50 24.11
CA PHE A 6 8.22 -28.14 24.03
C PHE A 6 7.02 -28.08 23.07
N ASN A 7 7.17 -28.58 21.85
CA ASN A 7 6.09 -28.63 20.87
C ASN A 7 4.91 -29.46 21.39
N SER A 8 5.19 -30.64 21.94
CA SER A 8 4.17 -31.52 22.54
C SER A 8 3.41 -30.84 23.69
N ALA A 9 4.09 -30.02 24.51
CA ALA A 9 3.45 -29.28 25.59
C ALA A 9 2.50 -28.19 25.06
N VAL A 10 2.88 -27.49 23.99
CA VAL A 10 1.99 -26.52 23.34
C VAL A 10 0.77 -27.23 22.77
N GLU A 11 0.93 -28.36 22.09
CA GLU A 11 -0.20 -29.14 21.57
C GLU A 11 -1.12 -29.65 22.68
N ALA A 12 -0.54 -30.18 23.76
CA ALA A 12 -1.29 -30.63 24.93
C ALA A 12 -2.10 -29.49 25.58
N PHE A 13 -1.58 -28.27 25.60
CA PHE A 13 -2.33 -27.11 26.08
C PHE A 13 -3.59 -26.88 25.22
N ASN A 14 -3.43 -26.89 23.90
CA ASN A 14 -4.50 -26.62 22.93
C ASN A 14 -5.55 -27.74 22.82
N ALA A 15 -5.25 -28.95 23.30
CA ALA A 15 -6.17 -30.09 23.25
C ALA A 15 -7.39 -29.96 24.19
N THR A 16 -7.29 -29.13 25.23
CA THR A 16 -8.34 -28.95 26.25
C THR A 16 -8.54 -27.48 26.57
N THR A 17 -9.73 -27.12 27.07
CA THR A 17 -9.99 -25.77 27.59
C THR A 17 -9.50 -25.61 29.02
N HIS A 18 -9.14 -24.38 29.42
CA HIS A 18 -8.51 -24.02 30.70
C HIS A 18 -9.24 -22.88 31.42
N GLY A 19 -10.58 -22.84 31.35
CA GLY A 19 -11.37 -21.73 31.89
C GLY A 19 -11.33 -21.52 33.41
N SER A 20 -10.88 -22.53 34.17
CA SER A 20 -10.68 -22.49 35.62
C SER A 20 -9.26 -22.09 36.06
N THR A 21 -8.33 -21.91 35.11
CA THR A 21 -6.93 -21.58 35.40
C THR A 21 -6.69 -20.07 35.42
N ASP A 22 -5.53 -19.64 35.89
CA ASP A 22 -5.04 -18.25 35.85
C ASP A 22 -4.19 -17.94 34.61
N TYR A 23 -3.94 -18.93 33.74
CA TYR A 23 -3.12 -18.79 32.53
C TYR A 23 -3.62 -17.73 31.54
N TYR A 24 -4.91 -17.38 31.62
CA TYR A 24 -5.46 -16.27 30.85
C TYR A 24 -4.81 -14.93 31.21
N GLN A 25 -4.14 -14.79 32.36
CA GLN A 25 -3.51 -13.54 32.81
C GLN A 25 -2.10 -13.31 32.24
N ASP A 26 -1.53 -14.28 31.54
CA ASP A 26 -0.19 -14.13 30.95
C ASP A 26 -0.16 -13.00 29.93
N ASP A 27 0.98 -12.31 29.90
CA ASP A 27 1.29 -11.29 28.89
C ASP A 27 2.08 -11.88 27.71
N VAL A 28 2.58 -13.13 27.82
CA VAL A 28 3.40 -13.77 26.78
C VAL A 28 2.82 -15.13 26.41
N PHE A 29 2.57 -15.32 25.12
CA PHE A 29 2.11 -16.59 24.55
C PHE A 29 3.09 -17.08 23.49
N ILE A 30 3.42 -18.36 23.51
CA ILE A 30 4.11 -19.02 22.41
C ILE A 30 3.12 -19.27 21.27
N MET A 31 3.55 -19.11 20.03
CA MET A 31 2.80 -19.48 18.83
C MET A 31 3.66 -20.41 17.96
N LEU A 32 3.15 -21.61 17.66
CA LEU A 32 3.92 -22.63 16.92
C LEU A 32 3.43 -22.91 15.50
N GLU A 33 2.17 -22.60 15.18
CA GLU A 33 1.55 -22.70 13.84
C GLU A 33 0.35 -21.74 13.83
N GLU A 34 -0.38 -21.61 12.70
CA GLU A 34 -1.67 -20.91 12.70
C GLU A 34 -2.60 -21.56 13.76
N GLU A 35 -3.05 -20.78 14.74
CA GLU A 35 -4.01 -21.14 15.80
C GLU A 35 -3.53 -21.97 17.01
N LYS A 36 -2.25 -22.37 17.08
CA LYS A 36 -1.72 -23.07 18.27
C LYS A 36 -0.97 -22.12 19.19
N TYR A 37 -1.51 -21.87 20.38
CA TYR A 37 -0.90 -20.97 21.36
C TYR A 37 -0.74 -21.62 22.74
N ALA A 38 0.26 -21.19 23.50
CA ALA A 38 0.38 -21.60 24.90
C ALA A 38 0.96 -20.46 25.76
N PRO A 39 0.39 -20.19 26.95
CA PRO A 39 0.94 -19.21 27.87
C PRO A 39 2.33 -19.62 28.36
N LEU A 40 3.23 -18.63 28.47
CA LEU A 40 4.61 -18.86 28.88
C LEU A 40 4.70 -19.49 30.28
N SER A 41 3.82 -19.09 31.20
CA SER A 41 3.76 -19.62 32.56
C SER A 41 3.34 -21.08 32.61
N TYR A 42 2.54 -21.56 31.65
CA TYR A 42 2.21 -22.98 31.50
C TYR A 42 3.46 -23.78 31.07
N LEU A 43 4.18 -23.29 30.06
CA LEU A 43 5.35 -23.99 29.53
C LEU A 43 6.51 -24.03 30.53
N LYS A 44 6.71 -22.96 31.30
CA LYS A 44 7.66 -22.95 32.43
C LYS A 44 7.41 -24.06 33.45
N LYS A 45 6.15 -24.47 33.64
CA LYS A 45 5.76 -25.54 34.57
C LYS A 45 5.84 -26.94 33.95
N LYS A 46 5.65 -27.06 32.63
CA LYS A 46 5.49 -28.35 31.93
C LYS A 46 6.73 -28.83 31.19
N VAL A 47 7.59 -27.92 30.77
CA VAL A 47 8.81 -28.23 30.04
C VAL A 47 9.99 -28.14 31.00
N GLU A 48 10.70 -29.25 31.17
CA GLU A 48 11.88 -29.31 32.02
C GLU A 48 12.99 -28.39 31.48
N ASN A 49 13.61 -27.61 32.38
CA ASN A 49 14.64 -26.62 32.03
C ASN A 49 14.19 -25.61 30.97
N PHE A 50 12.90 -25.21 31.00
CA PHE A 50 12.38 -24.19 30.10
C PHE A 50 13.10 -22.84 30.29
N GLN A 51 13.62 -22.29 29.20
CA GLN A 51 14.24 -20.97 29.16
C GLN A 51 13.73 -20.24 27.92
N ALA A 52 13.06 -19.10 28.12
CA ALA A 52 12.57 -18.29 27.01
C ALA A 52 13.74 -17.73 26.17
N ASP A 53 14.85 -17.37 26.82
CA ASP A 53 16.04 -16.86 26.13
C ASP A 53 16.62 -17.89 25.16
N PHE A 54 16.58 -19.18 25.50
CA PHE A 54 16.99 -20.25 24.59
C PHE A 54 16.12 -20.30 23.32
N LEU A 55 14.82 -20.02 23.41
CA LEU A 55 13.96 -19.92 22.22
C LEU A 55 14.41 -18.76 21.32
N ILE A 56 14.76 -17.62 21.91
CA ILE A 56 15.27 -16.46 21.17
C ILE A 56 16.59 -16.81 20.48
N GLU A 57 17.51 -17.48 21.18
CA GLU A 57 18.78 -17.96 20.63
C GLU A 57 18.57 -18.94 19.46
N THR A 58 17.49 -19.72 19.48
CA THR A 58 17.11 -20.63 18.40
C THR A 58 16.36 -19.96 17.23
N GLY A 59 16.05 -18.66 17.36
CA GLY A 59 15.48 -17.84 16.28
C GLY A 59 14.05 -17.35 16.52
N PHE A 60 13.42 -17.64 17.66
CA PHE A 60 12.11 -17.07 17.99
C PHE A 60 12.20 -15.56 18.20
N ILE A 61 11.13 -14.84 17.85
CA ILE A 61 11.02 -13.39 18.00
C ILE A 61 9.78 -13.02 18.80
N TYR A 62 9.84 -11.86 19.46
CA TYR A 62 8.69 -11.25 20.10
C TYR A 62 7.99 -10.29 19.14
N ASP A 63 6.70 -10.51 18.91
CA ASP A 63 5.84 -9.55 18.25
C ASP A 63 4.66 -9.18 19.14
N SER A 64 4.20 -7.94 19.05
CA SER A 64 3.00 -7.53 19.79
C SER A 64 1.74 -8.05 19.13
N PHE A 65 0.71 -8.32 19.94
CA PHE A 65 -0.61 -8.68 19.43
C PHE A 65 -1.17 -7.65 18.43
N GLU A 66 -0.86 -6.36 18.63
CA GLU A 66 -1.28 -5.29 17.71
C GLU A 66 -0.59 -5.36 16.34
N LEU A 67 0.59 -5.97 16.24
CA LEU A 67 1.34 -6.11 14.99
C LEU A 67 0.88 -7.30 14.15
N VAL A 68 0.67 -8.46 14.78
CA VAL A 68 0.41 -9.74 14.07
C VAL A 68 -1.03 -9.85 13.58
N GLY A 69 -1.99 -9.15 14.22
CA GLY A 69 -3.39 -9.15 13.80
C GLY A 69 -4.29 -10.01 14.68
N GLN A 70 -5.58 -9.65 14.71
CA GLN A 70 -6.49 -9.92 15.84
C GLN A 70 -7.37 -11.17 15.72
N ASP A 71 -7.57 -11.72 14.52
CA ASP A 71 -8.78 -12.53 14.30
C ASP A 71 -8.69 -13.91 14.98
N ASN A 72 -7.63 -14.67 14.72
CA ASN A 72 -7.57 -16.06 15.18
C ASN A 72 -7.23 -16.18 16.68
N PHE A 73 -6.43 -15.27 17.24
CA PHE A 73 -6.03 -15.36 18.65
C PHE A 73 -7.17 -14.94 19.60
N GLN A 74 -7.98 -13.95 19.23
CA GLN A 74 -9.11 -13.57 20.07
C GLN A 74 -10.10 -14.74 20.20
N ASP A 75 -10.47 -15.36 19.07
CA ASP A 75 -11.35 -16.52 19.04
C ASP A 75 -10.75 -17.70 19.81
N TRP A 76 -9.45 -17.96 19.62
CA TRP A 76 -8.73 -18.96 20.39
C TRP A 76 -8.78 -18.67 21.90
N TYR A 77 -8.50 -17.45 22.32
CA TYR A 77 -8.45 -17.06 23.72
C TYR A 77 -9.82 -17.23 24.39
N GLU A 78 -10.89 -16.81 23.72
CA GLU A 78 -12.25 -16.95 24.24
C GLU A 78 -12.65 -18.41 24.36
N LYS A 79 -12.32 -19.25 23.36
CA LYS A 79 -12.56 -20.69 23.40
C LYS A 79 -11.75 -21.36 24.52
N GLN A 80 -10.47 -21.01 24.62
CA GLN A 80 -9.52 -21.65 25.51
C GLN A 80 -9.78 -21.32 26.98
N PHE A 81 -10.11 -20.08 27.29
CA PHE A 81 -10.30 -19.62 28.66
C PHE A 81 -11.76 -19.37 29.05
N SER A 82 -12.71 -19.54 28.12
CA SER A 82 -14.13 -19.22 28.31
C SER A 82 -14.35 -17.77 28.79
N ARG A 83 -13.50 -16.85 28.32
CA ARG A 83 -13.43 -15.45 28.78
C ARG A 83 -13.09 -14.52 27.62
N LYS A 84 -13.75 -13.36 27.58
CA LYS A 84 -13.47 -12.32 26.59
C LYS A 84 -12.09 -11.68 26.80
N LEU A 85 -11.34 -11.52 25.71
CA LEU A 85 -10.08 -10.79 25.73
C LEU A 85 -10.36 -9.28 25.82
N LYS A 86 -9.97 -8.66 26.94
CA LYS A 86 -10.18 -7.22 27.14
C LYS A 86 -9.16 -6.42 26.35
N ARG A 87 -9.57 -5.27 25.78
CA ARG A 87 -8.67 -4.36 25.07
C ARG A 87 -7.47 -3.89 25.91
N SER A 88 -7.64 -3.71 27.21
CA SER A 88 -6.55 -3.33 28.12
C SER A 88 -5.50 -4.43 28.29
N GLN A 89 -5.90 -5.68 28.13
CA GLN A 89 -5.03 -6.84 28.21
C GLN A 89 -4.37 -7.14 26.86
N ALA A 90 -5.15 -7.10 25.78
CA ALA A 90 -4.67 -7.28 24.41
C ALA A 90 -3.44 -6.41 24.08
N LYS A 91 -3.40 -5.17 24.59
CA LYS A 91 -2.26 -4.25 24.41
C LYS A 91 -0.94 -4.70 25.03
N LYS A 92 -0.99 -5.60 26.01
CA LYS A 92 0.20 -6.11 26.72
C LYS A 92 0.67 -7.44 26.18
N ILE A 93 -0.14 -8.10 25.36
CA ILE A 93 0.14 -9.44 24.86
C ILE A 93 1.27 -9.40 23.83
N LEU A 94 2.26 -10.26 24.06
CA LEU A 94 3.36 -10.56 23.16
C LEU A 94 3.28 -12.02 22.71
N PHE A 95 3.56 -12.25 21.44
CA PHE A 95 3.76 -13.57 20.86
C PHE A 95 5.24 -13.86 20.71
N LEU A 96 5.67 -15.02 21.20
CA LEU A 96 6.98 -15.57 20.89
C LEU A 96 6.81 -16.67 19.84
N HIS A 97 7.28 -16.42 18.63
CA HIS A 97 7.08 -17.31 17.48
C HIS A 97 8.31 -17.37 16.57
N LEU A 98 8.38 -18.38 15.71
CA LEU A 98 9.47 -18.52 14.75
C LEU A 98 9.03 -17.96 13.38
N PRO A 99 9.71 -16.93 12.85
CA PRO A 99 9.35 -16.38 11.55
C PRO A 99 9.63 -17.38 10.42
N ASP A 100 8.77 -17.40 9.41
CA ASP A 100 8.97 -18.20 8.19
C ASP A 100 9.98 -17.50 7.26
N ASN A 101 11.27 -17.63 7.63
CA ASN A 101 12.37 -17.01 6.91
C ASN A 101 12.38 -17.38 5.42
N LYS A 102 11.98 -18.60 5.06
CA LYS A 102 11.93 -19.03 3.66
C LYS A 102 10.90 -18.21 2.89
N LYS A 103 9.64 -18.15 3.36
CA LYS A 103 8.61 -17.33 2.71
C LYS A 103 9.01 -15.85 2.65
N ILE A 104 9.66 -15.34 3.70
CA ILE A 104 10.16 -13.96 3.73
C ILE A 104 11.20 -13.75 2.62
N PHE A 105 12.21 -14.62 2.51
CA PHE A 105 13.24 -14.48 1.47
C PHE A 105 12.69 -14.68 0.06
N ASP A 106 11.79 -15.64 -0.16
CA ASP A 106 11.12 -15.87 -1.44
C ASP A 106 10.31 -14.63 -1.87
N ALA A 107 9.61 -13.99 -0.92
CA ALA A 107 8.87 -12.76 -1.16
C ALA A 107 9.82 -11.58 -1.46
N ILE A 108 10.92 -11.44 -0.72
CA ILE A 108 11.94 -10.41 -0.97
C ILE A 108 12.56 -10.60 -2.36
N GLU A 109 12.89 -11.83 -2.75
CA GLU A 109 13.43 -12.14 -4.07
C GLU A 109 12.43 -11.76 -5.18
N THR A 110 11.15 -12.10 -4.99
CA THR A 110 10.08 -11.74 -5.92
C THR A 110 9.94 -10.21 -6.05
N VAL A 111 9.96 -9.50 -4.93
CA VAL A 111 9.95 -8.02 -4.93
C VAL A 111 11.17 -7.49 -5.67
N ASN A 112 12.37 -8.02 -5.41
CA ASN A 112 13.58 -7.58 -6.10
C ASN A 112 13.49 -7.77 -7.61
N LYS A 113 13.07 -8.97 -8.08
CA LYS A 113 12.86 -9.26 -9.52
C LYS A 113 11.85 -8.30 -10.17
N CYS A 114 10.76 -7.98 -9.47
CA CYS A 114 9.79 -6.99 -9.93
C CYS A 114 10.42 -5.59 -10.03
N TYR A 115 11.21 -5.17 -9.04
CA TYR A 115 11.91 -3.88 -9.06
C TYR A 115 12.96 -3.81 -10.19
N GLU A 116 13.71 -4.88 -10.44
CA GLU A 116 14.67 -4.98 -11.54
C GLU A 116 13.97 -4.83 -12.89
N THR A 117 12.90 -5.62 -13.11
CA THR A 117 12.09 -5.53 -14.33
C THR A 117 11.60 -4.11 -14.58
N LEU A 118 11.07 -3.44 -13.55
CA LEU A 118 10.57 -2.06 -13.68
C LEU A 118 11.69 -1.03 -13.90
N ARG A 119 12.90 -1.24 -13.36
CA ARG A 119 14.07 -0.40 -13.63
C ARG A 119 14.57 -0.57 -15.07
N ASP A 120 14.62 -1.81 -15.57
CA ASP A 120 15.03 -2.13 -16.94
C ASP A 120 14.08 -1.52 -17.97
N GLN A 121 12.78 -1.52 -17.66
CA GLN A 121 11.75 -0.82 -18.46
C GLN A 121 11.74 0.71 -18.24
N ARG A 122 12.69 1.26 -17.47
CA ARG A 122 12.85 2.69 -17.18
C ARG A 122 11.62 3.33 -16.55
N ILE A 123 10.89 2.56 -15.74
CA ILE A 123 9.73 3.02 -14.98
C ILE A 123 10.18 3.53 -13.61
N LEU A 124 11.02 2.75 -12.92
CA LEU A 124 11.53 3.09 -11.60
C LEU A 124 12.83 3.89 -11.66
N PHE A 125 12.85 4.99 -10.93
CA PHE A 125 14.01 5.85 -10.66
C PHE A 125 14.19 6.01 -9.15
N ASN A 126 15.42 5.95 -8.65
CA ASN A 126 15.69 5.96 -7.21
C ASN A 126 15.10 7.21 -6.50
N GLY A 127 14.62 7.03 -5.26
CA GLY A 127 14.18 8.13 -4.38
C GLY A 127 12.74 8.63 -4.59
N LYS A 128 11.96 8.05 -5.52
CA LYS A 128 10.54 8.37 -5.72
C LYS A 128 9.64 7.17 -5.39
N LYS A 129 8.35 7.44 -5.11
CA LYS A 129 7.36 6.41 -4.78
C LYS A 129 6.84 5.72 -6.05
N LEU A 130 6.82 4.38 -6.07
CA LEU A 130 6.36 3.55 -7.20
C LEU A 130 5.03 4.03 -7.83
N PRO A 131 3.94 4.28 -7.06
CA PRO A 131 2.69 4.76 -7.67
C PRO A 131 2.86 6.04 -8.49
N VAL A 132 3.68 6.98 -7.99
CA VAL A 132 3.90 8.26 -8.68
C VAL A 132 4.68 8.04 -9.98
N GLN A 133 5.72 7.22 -9.94
CA GLN A 133 6.55 6.95 -11.12
C GLN A 133 5.79 6.18 -12.19
N LEU A 134 4.98 5.22 -11.76
CA LEU A 134 4.15 4.45 -12.67
C LEU A 134 3.06 5.32 -13.31
N GLY A 135 2.43 6.22 -12.55
CA GLY A 135 1.48 7.18 -13.11
C GLY A 135 2.12 8.21 -14.04
N GLU A 136 3.33 8.71 -13.71
CA GLU A 136 4.15 9.53 -14.60
C GLU A 136 4.47 8.78 -15.91
N TRP A 137 4.83 7.49 -15.81
CA TRP A 137 5.11 6.63 -16.96
C TRP A 137 3.86 6.34 -17.80
N TYR A 138 2.69 6.14 -17.18
CA TYR A 138 1.43 6.02 -17.91
C TYR A 138 1.10 7.31 -18.67
N ALA A 139 1.22 8.48 -18.02
CA ALA A 139 1.00 9.75 -18.68
C ALA A 139 1.93 9.92 -19.90
N LYS A 140 3.20 9.55 -19.76
CA LYS A 140 4.17 9.51 -20.86
C LYS A 140 3.70 8.64 -22.01
N CYS A 141 3.26 7.41 -21.74
CA CYS A 141 2.81 6.48 -22.77
C CYS A 141 1.52 6.93 -23.46
N ILE A 142 0.58 7.51 -22.70
CA ILE A 142 -0.76 7.89 -23.18
C ILE A 142 -0.72 9.18 -24.00
N PHE A 143 0.01 10.18 -23.51
CA PHE A 143 0.05 11.53 -24.09
C PHE A 143 1.29 11.80 -24.94
N GLY A 144 2.21 10.84 -25.07
CA GLY A 144 3.42 11.01 -25.86
C GLY A 144 4.40 12.02 -25.26
N LEU A 145 4.46 12.12 -23.93
CA LEU A 145 5.31 13.11 -23.26
C LEU A 145 6.80 12.78 -23.46
N MET A 146 7.60 13.81 -23.68
CA MET A 146 9.04 13.73 -23.55
C MET A 146 9.42 13.96 -22.09
N GLN A 147 10.41 13.23 -21.61
CA GLN A 147 10.90 13.32 -20.23
C GLN A 147 12.37 13.70 -20.27
N GLU A 148 12.68 14.90 -19.80
CA GLU A 148 14.00 15.51 -19.91
C GLU A 148 14.55 15.82 -18.53
N LYS A 149 15.88 15.75 -18.37
CA LYS A 149 16.51 16.10 -17.10
C LYS A 149 16.27 17.58 -16.83
N SER A 150 15.66 17.89 -15.69
CA SER A 150 15.39 19.27 -15.30
C SER A 150 16.70 19.99 -15.03
N THR A 151 16.75 21.28 -15.40
CA THR A 151 17.84 22.18 -15.00
C THR A 151 17.76 22.55 -13.51
N SER A 152 16.66 22.20 -12.84
CA SER A 152 16.47 22.34 -11.40
C SER A 152 16.78 21.03 -10.66
N GLN A 153 17.00 21.09 -9.34
CA GLN A 153 17.18 19.90 -8.48
C GLN A 153 15.93 18.97 -8.40
N ARG A 154 14.94 19.15 -9.28
CA ARG A 154 13.65 18.43 -9.29
C ARG A 154 13.71 17.08 -10.02
N GLY A 155 14.83 16.76 -10.66
CA GLY A 155 15.04 15.50 -11.38
C GLY A 155 14.67 15.61 -12.86
N PHE A 156 13.40 15.42 -13.21
CA PHE A 156 12.94 15.38 -14.61
C PHE A 156 11.70 16.25 -14.81
N ASP A 157 11.65 16.96 -15.93
CA ASP A 157 10.50 17.71 -16.42
C ASP A 157 9.82 16.93 -17.57
N PHE A 158 8.51 17.11 -17.73
CA PHE A 158 7.77 16.56 -18.87
C PHE A 158 7.41 17.66 -19.86
N THR A 159 7.50 17.34 -21.15
CA THR A 159 7.12 18.25 -22.23
C THR A 159 6.23 17.54 -23.26
N LEU A 160 5.37 18.32 -23.90
CA LEU A 160 4.57 17.92 -25.04
C LEU A 160 4.86 18.92 -26.17
N GLY A 161 5.80 18.56 -27.04
CA GLY A 161 6.41 19.53 -27.96
C GLY A 161 7.24 20.56 -27.20
N ASP A 162 6.98 21.83 -27.44
CA ASP A 162 7.61 22.98 -26.76
C ASP A 162 6.96 23.33 -25.41
N LYS A 163 5.85 22.69 -25.07
CA LYS A 163 5.05 22.99 -23.88
C LYS A 163 5.43 22.14 -22.69
N ARG A 164 5.56 22.76 -21.53
CA ARG A 164 5.84 22.07 -20.26
C ARG A 164 4.58 21.48 -19.65
N VAL A 165 4.72 20.30 -19.06
CA VAL A 165 3.60 19.52 -18.50
C VAL A 165 3.94 19.14 -17.07
N GLU A 166 3.06 19.52 -16.13
CA GLU A 166 3.09 19.00 -14.77
C GLU A 166 2.23 17.73 -14.72
N VAL A 167 2.82 16.60 -14.34
CA VAL A 167 2.09 15.35 -14.13
C VAL A 167 1.88 15.12 -12.64
N LYS A 168 0.63 15.02 -12.22
CA LYS A 168 0.23 14.74 -10.85
C LYS A 168 -0.44 13.39 -10.74
N VAL A 169 0.07 12.55 -9.83
CA VAL A 169 -0.54 11.25 -9.53
C VAL A 169 -1.29 11.31 -8.19
N GLN A 170 -2.53 10.83 -8.19
CA GLN A 170 -3.32 10.59 -6.99
C GLN A 170 -3.56 9.09 -6.85
N TRP A 171 -3.04 8.50 -5.77
CA TRP A 171 -3.12 7.06 -5.53
C TRP A 171 -4.09 6.74 -4.39
N GLY A 172 -5.02 5.83 -4.66
CA GLY A 172 -6.06 5.38 -3.75
C GLY A 172 -7.38 5.12 -4.48
N ASP A 173 -8.20 4.24 -3.91
CA ASP A 173 -9.47 3.83 -4.52
C ASP A 173 -10.57 4.90 -4.40
N ALA A 174 -10.36 5.87 -3.51
CA ALA A 174 -11.25 7.02 -3.33
C ALA A 174 -10.48 8.34 -3.52
N THR A 175 -11.19 9.36 -4.01
CA THR A 175 -10.63 10.70 -4.10
C THR A 175 -10.69 11.42 -2.76
N SER A 176 -9.69 12.26 -2.49
CA SER A 176 -9.72 13.09 -1.28
C SER A 176 -10.88 14.09 -1.37
N PRO A 177 -11.67 14.30 -0.30
CA PRO A 177 -12.68 15.36 -0.24
C PRO A 177 -12.08 16.77 -0.46
N LYS A 178 -10.77 16.93 -0.18
CA LYS A 178 -10.03 18.19 -0.40
C LYS A 178 -9.53 18.34 -1.85
N GLY A 179 -9.75 17.35 -2.71
CA GLY A 179 -9.28 17.34 -4.08
C GLY A 179 -7.77 17.09 -4.22
N VAL A 180 -7.27 17.32 -5.43
CA VAL A 180 -5.86 17.11 -5.77
C VAL A 180 -5.04 18.33 -5.38
N LYS A 181 -3.97 18.09 -4.62
CA LYS A 181 -3.04 19.12 -4.14
C LYS A 181 -1.91 19.34 -5.14
N LEU A 182 -1.84 20.55 -5.70
CA LEU A 182 -0.77 21.01 -6.60
C LEU A 182 0.05 22.12 -5.94
N ARG A 183 1.36 22.18 -6.25
CA ARG A 183 2.17 23.34 -5.88
C ARG A 183 1.93 24.43 -6.92
N LYS A 184 1.57 25.64 -6.46
CA LYS A 184 1.27 26.76 -7.36
C LYS A 184 2.40 27.05 -8.33
N SER A 185 3.65 27.05 -7.83
CA SER A 185 4.83 27.26 -8.67
C SER A 185 5.05 26.22 -9.77
N LEU A 186 4.54 24.99 -9.62
CA LEU A 186 4.64 23.97 -10.67
C LEU A 186 3.59 24.20 -11.76
N VAL A 187 2.39 24.64 -11.36
CA VAL A 187 1.35 25.07 -12.30
C VAL A 187 1.80 26.29 -13.07
N ASP A 188 2.39 27.29 -12.40
CA ASP A 188 2.86 28.53 -13.04
C ASP A 188 4.00 28.29 -14.04
N LEU A 189 4.80 27.22 -13.86
CA LEU A 189 5.93 26.87 -14.71
C LEU A 189 5.59 25.91 -15.85
N SER A 190 4.34 25.43 -15.91
CA SER A 190 3.88 24.43 -16.87
C SER A 190 2.74 25.00 -17.69
N ASP A 191 2.62 24.61 -18.95
CA ASP A 191 1.48 24.98 -19.80
C ASP A 191 0.26 24.11 -19.51
N TYR A 192 0.51 22.84 -19.16
CA TYR A 192 -0.52 21.86 -18.87
C TYR A 192 -0.32 21.18 -17.52
N VAL A 193 -1.44 20.73 -16.96
CA VAL A 193 -1.49 19.83 -15.80
C VAL A 193 -2.24 18.56 -16.20
N ILE A 194 -1.58 17.42 -16.05
CA ILE A 194 -2.19 16.10 -16.21
C ILE A 194 -2.36 15.49 -14.82
N ILE A 195 -3.55 15.02 -14.50
CA ILE A 195 -3.82 14.31 -13.25
C ILE A 195 -4.19 12.87 -13.58
N ILE A 196 -3.36 11.94 -13.11
CA ILE A 196 -3.60 10.50 -13.19
C ILE A 196 -4.14 10.03 -11.84
N TYR A 197 -5.37 9.53 -11.83
CA TYR A 197 -5.96 8.90 -10.65
C TYR A 197 -5.72 7.40 -10.77
N MET A 198 -5.01 6.82 -9.79
CA MET A 198 -4.65 5.40 -9.76
C MET A 198 -5.29 4.70 -8.56
N ALA A 199 -5.83 3.51 -8.79
CA ALA A 199 -6.31 2.63 -7.75
C ALA A 199 -5.15 1.89 -7.04
N LYS A 200 -5.44 1.21 -5.92
CA LYS A 200 -4.43 0.46 -5.15
C LYS A 200 -3.79 -0.68 -5.93
N ASN A 201 -4.50 -1.23 -6.92
CA ASN A 201 -3.99 -2.23 -7.86
C ASN A 201 -3.14 -1.64 -9.00
N PHE A 202 -2.75 -0.37 -8.92
CA PHE A 202 -1.92 0.34 -9.90
C PHE A 202 -2.53 0.54 -11.29
N MET A 203 -3.85 0.36 -11.43
CA MET A 203 -4.57 0.71 -12.65
C MET A 203 -5.15 2.12 -12.58
N ILE A 204 -5.31 2.76 -13.73
CA ILE A 204 -5.90 4.09 -13.86
C ILE A 204 -7.40 3.99 -13.63
N ARG A 205 -7.92 4.77 -12.68
CA ARG A 205 -9.37 4.89 -12.44
C ARG A 205 -10.00 6.09 -13.12
N GLU A 206 -9.20 7.12 -13.39
CA GLU A 206 -9.63 8.35 -14.06
C GLU A 206 -8.42 9.16 -14.54
N VAL A 207 -8.61 9.98 -15.58
CA VAL A 207 -7.61 10.94 -16.06
C VAL A 207 -8.25 12.31 -16.27
N CYS A 208 -7.50 13.36 -15.91
CA CYS A 208 -7.86 14.73 -16.18
C CYS A 208 -6.70 15.45 -16.87
N PHE A 209 -6.99 16.21 -17.92
CA PHE A 209 -6.02 17.05 -18.63
C PHE A 209 -6.53 18.49 -18.57
N LEU A 210 -5.71 19.42 -18.10
CA LEU A 210 -6.10 20.80 -17.83
C LEU A 210 -5.05 21.78 -18.37
N ASP A 211 -5.50 22.92 -18.88
CA ASP A 211 -4.63 24.06 -19.13
C ASP A 211 -4.21 24.69 -17.79
N SER A 212 -2.90 24.89 -17.57
CA SER A 212 -2.40 25.55 -16.36
C SER A 212 -2.93 26.97 -16.21
N SER A 213 -3.20 27.66 -17.33
CA SER A 213 -3.80 29.00 -17.30
C SER A 213 -5.23 28.98 -16.74
N TYR A 214 -6.01 27.94 -17.06
CA TYR A 214 -7.34 27.72 -16.45
C TYR A 214 -7.20 27.41 -14.96
N VAL A 215 -6.25 26.54 -14.59
CA VAL A 215 -5.98 26.20 -13.20
C VAL A 215 -5.65 27.46 -12.40
N SER A 216 -4.74 28.28 -12.93
CA SER A 216 -4.28 29.51 -12.29
C SER A 216 -5.39 30.53 -12.15
N ARG A 217 -6.16 30.80 -13.21
CA ARG A 217 -7.27 31.77 -13.16
C ARG A 217 -8.37 31.37 -12.19
N LYS A 218 -8.72 30.08 -12.12
CA LYS A 218 -9.90 29.62 -11.38
C LYS A 218 -9.60 29.19 -9.94
N PHE A 219 -8.40 28.69 -9.67
CA PHE A 219 -8.07 28.05 -8.39
C PHE A 219 -6.84 28.63 -7.68
N ALA A 220 -6.06 29.51 -8.32
CA ALA A 220 -4.92 30.11 -7.65
C ALA A 220 -5.39 31.11 -6.59
N SER A 221 -5.11 30.79 -5.33
CA SER A 221 -5.24 31.72 -4.21
C SER A 221 -3.89 32.35 -3.87
N LYS A 222 -3.84 33.17 -2.81
CA LYS A 222 -2.60 33.77 -2.30
C LYS A 222 -1.58 32.74 -1.77
N GLY A 223 -1.97 31.49 -1.55
CA GLY A 223 -1.09 30.45 -1.02
C GLY A 223 -0.20 29.76 -2.07
N HIS A 224 0.78 28.98 -1.58
CA HIS A 224 1.69 28.19 -2.43
C HIS A 224 1.09 26.87 -2.93
N THR A 225 -0.15 26.56 -2.55
CA THR A 225 -0.84 25.32 -2.88
C THR A 225 -2.17 25.63 -3.57
N VAL A 226 -2.43 24.91 -4.65
CA VAL A 226 -3.73 24.88 -5.34
C VAL A 226 -4.42 23.56 -5.00
N PHE A 227 -5.71 23.62 -4.69
CA PHE A 227 -6.54 22.44 -4.47
C PHE A 227 -7.58 22.36 -5.57
N LEU A 228 -7.59 21.22 -6.29
CA LEU A 228 -8.56 20.96 -7.36
C LEU A 228 -9.58 19.95 -6.87
N LYS A 229 -10.77 20.43 -6.48
CA LYS A 229 -11.86 19.52 -6.11
C LYS A 229 -12.44 18.90 -7.36
N ASP A 230 -12.67 17.59 -7.31
CA ASP A 230 -13.21 16.83 -8.45
C ASP A 230 -14.51 17.44 -9.00
N SER A 231 -15.40 17.96 -8.13
CA SER A 231 -16.65 18.61 -8.55
C SER A 231 -16.43 19.84 -9.44
N GLU A 232 -15.30 20.55 -9.29
CA GLU A 232 -14.99 21.81 -9.99
C GLU A 232 -14.27 21.59 -11.32
N ILE A 233 -13.65 20.42 -11.50
CA ILE A 233 -12.96 19.97 -12.72
C ILE A 233 -13.66 18.78 -13.40
N ASN A 234 -14.87 18.45 -12.95
CA ASN A 234 -15.58 17.24 -13.33
C ASN A 234 -15.79 17.07 -14.85
N SER A 235 -15.97 18.18 -15.54
CA SER A 235 -16.16 18.23 -17.00
C SER A 235 -14.88 18.02 -17.81
N TYR A 236 -13.74 17.85 -17.15
CA TYR A 236 -12.44 17.58 -17.76
C TYR A 236 -11.97 16.14 -17.55
N PHE A 237 -12.74 15.35 -16.80
CA PHE A 237 -12.51 13.91 -16.67
C PHE A 237 -12.81 13.19 -17.97
N PHE A 238 -11.91 12.30 -18.36
CA PHE A 238 -12.02 11.56 -19.62
C PHE A 238 -13.19 10.58 -19.59
N SER A 239 -13.62 10.13 -18.40
CA SER A 239 -14.83 9.31 -18.27
C SER A 239 -16.13 10.08 -18.49
N ARG A 240 -16.08 11.42 -18.56
CA ARG A 240 -17.27 12.29 -18.63
C ARG A 240 -17.27 13.23 -19.82
N SER A 241 -16.12 13.49 -20.44
CA SER A 241 -16.01 14.45 -21.53
C SER A 241 -14.94 14.05 -22.54
N ALA A 242 -15.25 14.27 -23.81
CA ALA A 242 -14.33 14.09 -24.93
C ALA A 242 -13.46 15.34 -25.22
N LYS A 243 -13.54 16.41 -24.41
CA LYS A 243 -12.88 17.71 -24.66
C LYS A 243 -11.37 17.65 -24.93
N HIS A 244 -10.69 16.65 -24.39
CA HIS A 244 -9.25 16.47 -24.53
C HIS A 244 -8.88 15.12 -25.14
N LYS A 245 -9.84 14.47 -25.82
CA LYS A 245 -9.62 13.22 -26.55
C LYS A 245 -8.49 13.36 -27.57
N ASP A 246 -8.40 14.52 -28.22
CA ASP A 246 -7.36 14.86 -29.21
C ASP A 246 -5.95 14.87 -28.63
N LYS A 247 -5.80 15.03 -27.30
CA LYS A 247 -4.51 15.01 -26.62
C LYS A 247 -3.99 13.59 -26.40
N VAL A 248 -4.84 12.57 -26.51
CA VAL A 248 -4.42 11.17 -26.36
C VAL A 248 -3.73 10.70 -27.63
N VAL A 249 -2.43 10.47 -27.53
CA VAL A 249 -1.61 9.93 -28.62
C VAL A 249 -1.77 8.41 -28.73
N ASN A 250 -1.89 7.72 -27.59
CA ASN A 250 -1.99 6.27 -27.55
C ASN A 250 -3.22 5.83 -26.74
N SER A 251 -4.36 5.71 -27.42
CA SER A 251 -5.61 5.24 -26.81
C SER A 251 -5.49 3.80 -26.31
N ASN A 252 -4.80 2.91 -27.03
CA ASN A 252 -4.60 1.52 -26.61
C ASN A 252 -3.89 1.43 -25.24
N ALA A 253 -2.86 2.25 -25.01
CA ALA A 253 -2.19 2.34 -23.72
C ALA A 253 -3.14 2.82 -22.62
N LEU A 254 -3.92 3.87 -22.89
CA LEU A 254 -4.92 4.37 -21.95
C LEU A 254 -5.92 3.27 -21.56
N MET A 255 -6.44 2.52 -22.53
CA MET A 255 -7.39 1.42 -22.28
C MET A 255 -6.73 0.29 -21.48
N LYS A 256 -5.54 -0.14 -21.87
CA LYS A 256 -4.81 -1.25 -21.24
C LYS A 256 -4.47 -0.97 -19.77
N TYR A 257 -4.11 0.26 -19.44
CA TYR A 257 -3.72 0.64 -18.08
C TYR A 257 -4.90 1.05 -17.20
N SER A 258 -6.10 1.17 -17.77
CA SER A 258 -7.31 1.58 -17.07
C SER A 258 -8.05 0.42 -16.42
N LEU A 259 -8.70 0.70 -15.29
CA LEU A 259 -9.67 -0.22 -14.71
C LEU A 259 -10.77 -0.55 -15.73
N PRO A 260 -11.34 -1.77 -15.70
CA PRO A 260 -12.37 -2.18 -16.66
C PRO A 260 -13.53 -1.19 -16.78
N ASN A 261 -14.05 -0.69 -15.66
CA ASN A 261 -15.15 0.28 -15.65
C ASN A 261 -14.78 1.62 -16.29
N PHE A 262 -13.52 2.04 -16.17
CA PHE A 262 -13.06 3.28 -16.81
C PHE A 262 -12.81 3.04 -18.30
N ALA A 263 -12.16 1.93 -18.66
CA ALA A 263 -11.97 1.52 -20.04
C ALA A 263 -13.30 1.43 -20.81
N MET A 264 -14.35 0.83 -20.24
CA MET A 264 -15.69 0.79 -20.86
C MET A 264 -16.28 2.19 -21.12
N LYS A 265 -16.03 3.18 -20.26
CA LYS A 265 -16.48 4.57 -20.51
C LYS A 265 -15.66 5.27 -21.59
N LEU A 266 -14.42 4.82 -21.78
CA LEU A 266 -13.53 5.35 -22.81
C LEU A 266 -13.83 4.76 -24.19
N THR A 267 -14.36 3.55 -24.31
CA THR A 267 -14.71 2.97 -25.63
C THR A 267 -15.68 3.88 -26.39
N GLU A 268 -16.72 4.38 -25.72
CA GLU A 268 -17.69 5.34 -26.29
C GLU A 268 -17.00 6.59 -26.87
N ASN A 269 -15.88 6.98 -26.26
CA ASN A 269 -15.12 8.14 -26.69
C ASN A 269 -14.06 7.80 -27.72
N PHE A 270 -13.53 6.58 -27.83
CA PHE A 270 -12.37 6.22 -28.68
C PHE A 270 -12.67 5.20 -29.78
N GLU A 271 -13.92 4.81 -29.97
CA GLU A 271 -14.37 4.09 -31.16
C GLU A 271 -14.00 4.86 -32.45
N LYS A 272 -13.51 4.12 -33.44
CA LYS A 272 -13.25 4.59 -34.80
C LYS A 272 -14.50 4.43 -35.64
#